data_AF-A0A8T0QJC2-F1
#
_entry.id   AF-A0A8T0QJC2-F1
#
_cell.length_a   1.000
_cell.length_b   1.000
_cell.length_c   1.000
_cell.angle_alpha   90.00
_cell.angle_beta   90.00
_cell.angle_gamma   90.00
#
_symmetry.space_group_name_H-M   'P 1'
#
loop_
_entity.id
_entity.type
_entity.pdbx_description
1 polymer ?
#
loop_
_entity_poly.entity_id
_entity_poly.type
_entity_poly.pdbx_seq_one_letter_code
_entity_poly.pdbx_strand_id
1 'polypeptide(L)'
;MRIGPLDHSSRCDWLHGPSYTARRAMASAQQATAQLLQRGAAEIEMTTNGMGAAVLALLVAGGLAAAAAARPSHAGAIIRLPTSGGDRPWECCDFVVRDPDFRPPRWQCNDVSAECPAACSRCEAAPGDGGGYVCRDWVVSLLEPPVCTPRPWDCCDAAVCTRAYIPDCRCADEVEACPSNCSECELAGADPPRYRCLDLFHGYPGPKCTPFLDSMGN
;
A
#
# COMPACT_ATOMS: atom_id res chain seq x y z
N MET A 1 50.72 -5.98 -17.48
CA MET A 1 50.84 -5.46 -16.11
C MET A 1 51.56 -4.13 -16.11
N ARG A 2 50.84 -3.04 -15.83
CA ARG A 2 51.33 -1.77 -15.29
C ARG A 2 50.09 -1.00 -14.81
N ILE A 3 49.99 -0.86 -13.49
CA ILE A 3 48.91 -0.15 -12.79
C ILE A 3 49.35 1.31 -12.68
N GLY A 4 48.52 2.23 -13.19
CA GLY A 4 48.64 3.68 -12.98
C GLY A 4 47.63 4.15 -11.91
N PRO A 5 47.89 5.28 -11.22
CA PRO A 5 47.32 5.60 -9.92
C PRO A 5 45.89 6.14 -9.97
N LEU A 6 45.15 5.85 -8.91
CA LEU A 6 43.82 6.39 -8.59
C LEU A 6 43.95 7.87 -8.16
N ASP A 7 43.33 8.76 -8.93
CA ASP A 7 43.09 10.14 -8.53
C ASP A 7 41.75 10.22 -7.78
N HIS A 8 41.84 10.51 -6.48
CA HIS A 8 40.72 10.91 -5.64
C HIS A 8 40.69 12.43 -5.61
N SER A 9 39.76 13.04 -6.35
CA SER A 9 39.40 14.43 -6.13
C SER A 9 37.90 14.64 -6.26
N SER A 10 37.37 15.10 -5.14
CA SER A 10 35.99 15.40 -4.82
C SER A 10 35.49 16.66 -5.52
N ARG A 11 34.22 16.65 -5.95
CA ARG A 11 33.21 17.75 -5.90
C ARG A 11 32.35 17.75 -7.16
N CYS A 12 31.09 17.36 -7.00
CA CYS A 12 29.98 17.96 -7.72
C CYS A 12 28.95 18.39 -6.68
N ASP A 13 29.01 19.68 -6.37
CA ASP A 13 28.02 20.45 -5.64
C ASP A 13 26.67 20.40 -6.37
N TRP A 14 25.64 19.78 -5.78
CA TRP A 14 24.22 19.96 -6.15
C TRP A 14 23.39 20.20 -4.90
N LEU A 15 23.54 21.39 -4.32
CA LEU A 15 22.63 21.94 -3.32
C LEU A 15 21.91 23.14 -3.94
N HIS A 16 20.69 22.94 -4.47
CA HIS A 16 19.67 24.00 -4.55
C HIS A 16 18.26 23.38 -4.52
N GLY A 17 17.93 22.72 -3.41
CA GLY A 17 16.52 22.57 -3.01
C GLY A 17 16.03 23.87 -2.36
N PRO A 18 14.72 24.18 -2.40
CA PRO A 18 14.19 25.40 -1.80
C PRO A 18 14.50 25.45 -0.30
N SER A 19 14.94 26.63 0.15
CA SER A 19 15.35 26.87 1.53
C SER A 19 14.23 26.50 2.50
N TYR A 20 14.63 26.02 3.68
CA TYR A 20 13.73 25.67 4.80
C TYR A 20 12.69 26.77 5.10
N THR A 21 13.07 28.04 4.89
CA THR A 21 12.19 29.22 5.02
C THR A 21 11.04 29.24 4.01
N ALA A 22 11.25 28.83 2.76
CA ALA A 22 10.20 28.75 1.74
C ALA A 22 9.17 27.64 2.04
N ARG A 23 9.63 26.51 2.61
CA ARG A 23 8.76 25.42 3.08
C ARG A 23 7.87 25.83 4.25
N ARG A 24 8.37 26.67 5.16
CA ARG A 24 7.60 27.16 6.31
C ARG A 24 6.53 28.19 5.91
N ALA A 25 6.81 29.02 4.89
CA ALA A 25 5.85 29.99 4.38
C ALA A 25 4.61 29.31 3.76
N MET A 26 4.79 28.23 2.98
CA MET A 26 3.67 27.50 2.39
C MET A 26 2.79 26.81 3.45
N ALA A 27 3.40 26.23 4.49
CA ALA A 27 2.64 25.64 5.61
C ALA A 27 1.80 26.68 6.38
N SER A 28 2.29 27.92 6.51
CA SER A 28 1.55 29.00 7.17
C SER A 28 0.36 29.54 6.35
N ALA A 29 0.48 29.56 5.02
CA ALA A 29 -0.59 30.00 4.12
C ALA A 29 -1.77 29.02 4.13
N GLN A 30 -1.51 27.71 4.19
CA GLN A 30 -2.55 26.68 4.24
C GLN A 30 -3.34 26.71 5.56
N GLN A 31 -2.70 27.04 6.68
CA GLN A 31 -3.38 27.15 7.98
C GLN A 31 -4.32 28.37 8.08
N ALA A 32 -3.99 29.49 7.41
CA ALA A 32 -4.85 30.68 7.40
C ALA A 32 -6.17 30.48 6.63
N THR A 33 -6.15 29.70 5.53
CA THR A 33 -7.36 29.37 4.75
C THR A 33 -8.32 28.44 5.50
N ALA A 34 -7.81 27.51 6.32
CA ALA A 34 -8.64 26.60 7.09
C ALA A 34 -9.42 27.31 8.23
N GLN A 35 -8.83 28.36 8.83
CA GLN A 35 -9.49 29.14 9.88
C GLN A 35 -10.61 30.05 9.37
N LEU A 36 -10.52 30.54 8.13
CA LEU A 36 -11.57 31.37 7.52
C LEU A 36 -12.83 30.55 7.18
N LEU A 37 -12.69 29.28 6.78
CA LEU A 37 -13.83 28.38 6.52
C LEU A 37 -14.58 27.99 7.80
N GLN A 38 -13.88 27.82 8.94
CA GLN A 38 -14.53 27.49 10.21
C GLN A 38 -15.28 28.68 10.84
N ARG A 39 -14.84 29.92 10.58
CA ARG A 39 -15.55 31.12 11.08
C ARG A 39 -16.85 31.42 10.32
N GLY A 40 -17.01 30.94 9.08
CA GLY A 40 -18.23 31.12 8.29
C GLY A 40 -19.41 30.23 8.69
N ALA A 41 -19.18 29.16 9.46
CA ALA A 41 -20.22 28.20 9.85
C ALA A 41 -20.92 28.52 11.19
N ALA A 42 -20.49 29.57 11.89
CA ALA A 42 -21.02 29.94 13.21
C ALA A 42 -22.00 31.13 13.20
N GLU A 43 -22.34 31.69 12.04
CA GLU A 43 -23.34 32.76 11.90
C GLU A 43 -24.59 32.29 11.14
N ILE A 44 -25.27 31.25 11.64
CA ILE A 44 -26.70 31.07 11.35
C ILE A 44 -27.42 30.65 12.63
N GLU A 45 -27.34 31.46 13.68
CA GLU A 45 -28.40 31.51 14.67
C GLU A 45 -28.59 32.96 15.12
N MET A 46 -29.87 33.34 15.26
CA MET A 46 -30.37 34.56 15.89
C MET A 46 -30.55 35.79 14.99
N THR A 47 -31.72 35.87 14.33
CA THR A 47 -32.64 37.03 14.47
C THR A 47 -33.98 36.70 13.81
N THR A 48 -35.07 36.68 14.57
CA THR A 48 -36.25 37.57 14.39
C THR A 48 -37.35 37.18 15.38
N ASN A 49 -37.50 37.97 16.44
CA ASN A 49 -38.74 38.06 17.23
C ASN A 49 -39.67 39.09 16.56
N GLY A 50 -40.96 38.77 16.41
CA GLY A 50 -41.98 39.81 16.18
C GLY A 50 -43.30 39.39 15.52
N MET A 51 -44.27 38.96 16.35
CA MET A 51 -45.74 39.06 16.20
C MET A 51 -46.48 38.21 15.14
N GLY A 52 -47.26 37.22 15.61
CA GLY A 52 -48.30 36.54 14.83
C GLY A 52 -48.92 35.32 15.51
N ALA A 53 -49.98 35.56 16.28
CA ALA A 53 -51.02 34.68 16.85
C ALA A 53 -51.01 33.13 16.69
N ALA A 54 -51.46 32.51 17.79
CA ALA A 54 -52.39 31.35 17.89
C ALA A 54 -51.83 29.91 18.04
N VAL A 55 -51.74 29.49 19.31
CA VAL A 55 -52.35 28.28 19.93
C VAL A 55 -52.47 27.01 19.07
N LEU A 56 -51.77 25.92 19.44
CA LEU A 56 -52.39 24.68 19.99
C LEU A 56 -51.30 23.69 20.48
N ALA A 57 -51.48 23.19 21.70
CA ALA A 57 -50.66 22.17 22.36
C ALA A 57 -50.82 20.77 21.72
N LEU A 58 -49.86 19.86 21.97
CA LEU A 58 -50.10 18.42 22.28
C LEU A 58 -48.79 17.63 22.56
N LEU A 59 -48.64 17.21 23.82
CA LEU A 59 -48.18 15.92 24.37
C LEU A 59 -47.05 15.12 23.65
N VAL A 60 -45.99 14.73 24.39
CA VAL A 60 -45.80 13.37 24.96
C VAL A 60 -44.75 13.43 26.09
N ALA A 61 -45.13 12.91 27.27
CA ALA A 61 -44.25 12.74 28.42
C ALA A 61 -43.25 11.59 28.18
N GLY A 62 -41.95 11.89 28.29
CA GLY A 62 -40.87 10.90 28.28
C GLY A 62 -40.79 10.14 29.61
N GLY A 63 -40.87 8.82 29.53
CA GLY A 63 -40.88 7.89 30.65
C GLY A 63 -39.55 7.78 31.40
N LEU A 64 -39.67 7.25 32.63
CA LEU A 64 -38.66 7.13 33.66
C LEU A 64 -37.40 6.34 33.25
N ALA A 65 -36.24 6.85 33.67
CA ALA A 65 -34.97 6.15 33.64
C ALA A 65 -34.94 4.99 34.65
N ALA A 66 -34.81 3.76 34.18
CA ALA A 66 -34.38 2.62 34.98
C ALA A 66 -32.88 2.39 34.73
N ALA A 67 -32.05 2.73 35.72
CA ALA A 67 -30.63 2.41 35.71
C ALA A 67 -30.44 0.90 35.97
N ALA A 68 -30.27 0.11 34.92
CA ALA A 68 -29.73 -1.24 35.02
C ALA A 68 -28.21 -1.18 34.76
N ALA A 69 -27.43 -1.27 35.84
CA ALA A 69 -25.99 -1.45 35.77
C ALA A 69 -25.68 -2.85 35.20
N ALA A 70 -25.51 -2.94 33.88
CA ALA A 70 -25.01 -4.13 33.22
C ALA A 70 -23.47 -4.14 33.29
N ARG A 71 -22.92 -5.08 34.06
CA ARG A 71 -21.49 -5.41 34.06
C ARG A 71 -21.08 -5.95 32.69
N PRO A 72 -19.93 -5.57 32.09
CA PRO A 72 -19.44 -6.25 30.91
C PRO A 72 -18.79 -7.58 31.32
N SER A 73 -19.53 -8.67 31.12
CA SER A 73 -18.96 -10.02 31.11
C SER A 73 -18.03 -10.15 29.92
N HIS A 74 -16.80 -10.60 30.16
CA HIS A 74 -15.85 -11.07 29.14
C HIS A 74 -16.47 -12.27 28.39
N ALA A 75 -17.25 -11.98 27.35
CA ALA A 75 -17.61 -12.94 26.33
C ALA A 75 -16.67 -12.73 25.14
N GLY A 76 -16.05 -13.82 24.70
CA GLY A 76 -14.85 -13.86 23.86
C GLY A 76 -14.84 -12.87 22.71
N ALA A 77 -13.73 -12.13 22.63
CA ALA A 77 -13.40 -11.36 21.45
C ALA A 77 -13.22 -12.33 20.28
N ILE A 78 -14.26 -12.48 19.46
CA ILE A 78 -14.08 -12.85 18.06
C ILE A 78 -13.24 -11.71 17.49
N ILE A 79 -11.94 -11.97 17.27
CA ILE A 79 -11.01 -11.02 16.66
C ILE A 79 -11.53 -10.74 15.26
N ARG A 80 -12.27 -9.64 15.10
CA ARG A 80 -12.57 -9.09 13.78
C ARG A 80 -11.26 -8.49 13.27
N LEU A 81 -10.58 -9.17 12.36
CA LEU A 81 -9.58 -8.51 11.52
C LEU A 81 -10.30 -7.37 10.79
N PRO A 82 -9.77 -6.14 10.82
CA PRO A 82 -10.37 -5.04 10.06
C PRO A 82 -10.28 -5.36 8.57
N THR A 83 -11.39 -5.84 8.00
CA THR A 83 -11.59 -5.98 6.56
C THR A 83 -12.21 -4.67 6.04
N SER A 84 -11.38 -3.65 5.80
CA SER A 84 -11.56 -2.51 4.86
C SER A 84 -10.74 -1.28 5.27
N GLY A 85 -9.68 -1.00 4.51
CA GLY A 85 -9.47 0.29 3.82
C GLY A 85 -9.34 1.63 4.55
N GLY A 86 -9.10 1.68 5.87
CA GLY A 86 -8.92 2.97 6.58
C GLY A 86 -7.48 3.32 6.96
N ASP A 87 -6.73 2.34 7.46
CA ASP A 87 -5.47 2.59 8.19
C ASP A 87 -4.24 1.94 7.53
N ARG A 88 -4.40 1.29 6.37
CA ARG A 88 -3.28 0.64 5.67
C ARG A 88 -2.78 1.52 4.52
N PRO A 89 -1.46 1.61 4.27
CA PRO A 89 -0.93 2.48 3.23
C PRO A 89 -1.18 1.98 1.80
N TRP A 90 -1.65 0.74 1.62
CA TRP A 90 -2.00 0.14 0.34
C TRP A 90 -3.10 -0.93 0.49
N GLU A 91 -3.92 -1.09 -0.55
CA GLU A 91 -4.99 -2.10 -0.61
C GLU A 91 -4.53 -3.43 -1.21
N CYS A 92 -3.63 -3.36 -2.18
CA CYS A 92 -2.98 -4.46 -2.87
C CYS A 92 -1.47 -4.15 -3.03
N CYS A 93 -0.67 -5.14 -3.42
CA CYS A 93 0.74 -4.94 -3.71
C CYS A 93 1.28 -5.95 -4.74
N ASP A 94 1.96 -5.47 -5.78
CA ASP A 94 2.62 -6.31 -6.80
C ASP A 94 4.05 -6.67 -6.40
N PHE A 95 4.79 -5.74 -5.78
CA PHE A 95 6.14 -5.93 -5.27
C PHE A 95 6.17 -5.98 -3.74
N VAL A 96 5.72 -7.11 -3.20
CA VAL A 96 5.72 -7.32 -1.75
C VAL A 96 7.05 -7.90 -1.28
N VAL A 97 7.56 -7.37 -0.16
CA VAL A 97 8.68 -7.97 0.58
C VAL A 97 8.20 -8.34 1.98
N ARG A 98 8.47 -9.59 2.36
CA ARG A 98 8.25 -10.09 3.73
C ARG A 98 9.52 -9.92 4.55
N ASP A 99 9.39 -9.40 5.75
CA ASP A 99 10.47 -9.43 6.73
C ASP A 99 10.78 -10.89 7.14
N PRO A 100 11.98 -11.42 6.88
CA PRO A 100 12.30 -12.81 7.15
C PRO A 100 12.36 -13.10 8.66
N ASP A 101 12.85 -12.14 9.44
CA ASP A 101 13.23 -12.28 10.84
C ASP A 101 12.09 -11.92 11.80
N PHE A 102 11.17 -11.05 11.35
CA PHE A 102 10.07 -10.62 12.19
C PHE A 102 8.92 -11.66 12.22
N ARG A 103 8.46 -11.95 13.45
CA ARG A 103 7.30 -12.80 13.75
C ARG A 103 6.39 -12.03 14.71
N PRO A 104 5.08 -11.85 14.43
CA PRO A 104 4.26 -12.33 13.29
C PRO A 104 4.65 -11.72 11.93
N PRO A 105 4.16 -12.19 10.77
CA PRO A 105 4.59 -11.67 9.47
C PRO A 105 4.38 -10.16 9.34
N ARG A 106 5.37 -9.50 8.73
CA ARG A 106 5.39 -8.08 8.45
C ARG A 106 5.79 -7.85 6.99
N TRP A 107 5.05 -6.98 6.32
CA TRP A 107 5.09 -6.80 4.88
C TRP A 107 5.39 -5.35 4.54
N GLN A 108 6.20 -5.13 3.52
CA GLN A 108 6.43 -3.84 2.90
C GLN A 108 6.00 -3.93 1.44
N CYS A 109 5.26 -2.92 0.97
CA CYS A 109 4.92 -2.81 -0.44
C CYS A 109 5.88 -1.85 -1.15
N ASN A 110 6.47 -2.31 -2.23
CA ASN A 110 7.46 -1.57 -2.99
C ASN A 110 6.93 -1.09 -4.35
N ASP A 111 5.61 -1.09 -4.53
CA ASP A 111 4.95 -0.55 -5.71
C ASP A 111 5.21 0.94 -5.88
N VAL A 112 5.31 1.37 -7.13
CA VAL A 112 5.40 2.79 -7.48
C VAL A 112 4.01 3.38 -7.57
N SER A 113 3.75 4.35 -6.72
CA SER A 113 2.53 5.16 -6.72
C SER A 113 2.81 6.53 -7.36
N ALA A 114 1.83 7.09 -8.07
CA ALA A 114 1.97 8.42 -8.66
C ALA A 114 2.08 9.51 -7.57
N GLU A 115 1.38 9.31 -6.46
CA GLU A 115 1.36 10.18 -5.29
C GLU A 115 1.56 9.36 -4.03
N CYS A 116 2.12 9.97 -2.98
CA CYS A 116 2.29 9.28 -1.71
C CYS A 116 0.92 8.95 -1.08
N PRO A 117 0.63 7.68 -0.73
CA PRO A 117 -0.61 7.33 -0.05
C PRO A 117 -0.75 8.10 1.27
N ALA A 118 -1.94 8.64 1.56
CA ALA A 118 -2.16 9.45 2.76
C ALA A 118 -1.89 8.70 4.08
N ALA A 119 -2.13 7.38 4.08
CA ALA A 119 -1.85 6.51 5.22
C ALA A 119 -0.37 6.07 5.31
N CYS A 120 0.48 6.48 4.35
CA CYS A 120 1.91 6.20 4.38
C CYS A 120 2.66 7.23 5.23
N SER A 121 3.29 6.78 6.30
CA SER A 121 4.09 7.61 7.21
C SER A 121 5.46 7.96 6.63
N ARG A 122 6.02 7.08 5.78
CA ARG A 122 7.34 7.26 5.16
C ARG A 122 7.31 6.98 3.67
N CYS A 123 7.19 8.03 2.87
CA CYS A 123 7.37 7.95 1.42
C CYS A 123 8.77 8.35 0.98
N GLU A 124 9.25 7.65 -0.04
CA GLU A 124 10.48 7.98 -0.74
C GLU A 124 10.18 8.11 -2.24
N ALA A 125 10.98 8.90 -2.96
CA ALA A 125 10.92 8.91 -4.41
C ALA A 125 11.23 7.51 -4.95
N ALA A 126 10.47 7.05 -5.94
CA ALA A 126 10.72 5.77 -6.56
C ALA A 126 12.11 5.74 -7.21
N PRO A 127 12.84 4.64 -7.09
CA PRO A 127 14.14 4.51 -7.76
C PRO A 127 13.93 4.38 -9.28
N GLY A 128 14.85 4.97 -10.05
CA GLY A 128 14.76 5.07 -11.50
C GLY A 128 14.39 6.48 -11.97
N ASP A 129 14.11 6.62 -13.25
CA ASP A 129 13.78 7.86 -13.94
C ASP A 129 12.26 8.06 -14.17
N GLY A 130 11.45 7.03 -13.91
CA GLY A 130 10.00 7.04 -14.11
C GLY A 130 9.19 7.92 -13.14
N GLY A 131 9.83 8.51 -12.13
CA GLY A 131 9.15 9.31 -11.10
C GLY A 131 8.24 8.49 -10.18
N GLY A 132 7.45 9.18 -9.34
CA GLY A 132 6.54 8.56 -8.37
C GLY A 132 7.17 8.32 -6.99
N TYR A 133 6.43 7.59 -6.15
CA TYR A 133 6.75 7.36 -4.75
C TYR A 133 6.57 5.90 -4.36
N VAL A 134 7.42 5.43 -3.45
CA VAL A 134 7.31 4.12 -2.81
C VAL A 134 7.07 4.33 -1.32
N CYS A 135 6.04 3.68 -0.79
CA CYS A 135 5.79 3.69 0.64
C CYS A 135 6.73 2.72 1.37
N ARG A 136 7.39 3.19 2.43
CA ARG A 136 8.35 2.40 3.21
C ARG A 136 7.83 1.91 4.55
N ASP A 137 6.54 2.15 4.81
CA ASP A 137 5.89 1.62 5.99
C ASP A 137 5.93 0.08 5.98
N TRP A 138 5.90 -0.50 7.16
CA TRP A 138 5.84 -1.94 7.34
C TRP A 138 4.51 -2.27 8.02
N VAL A 139 3.70 -3.12 7.40
CA VAL A 139 2.39 -3.53 7.91
C VAL A 139 2.49 -4.94 8.49
N VAL A 140 2.17 -5.08 9.77
CA VAL A 140 2.04 -6.39 10.41
C VAL A 140 0.69 -6.99 10.04
N SER A 141 0.70 -8.16 9.40
CA SER A 141 -0.50 -8.85 8.93
C SER A 141 -0.23 -10.34 8.83
N LEU A 142 -1.16 -11.16 9.30
CA LEU A 142 -1.06 -12.62 9.11
C LEU A 142 -1.26 -13.02 7.63
N LEU A 143 -1.95 -12.18 6.87
CA LEU A 143 -2.22 -12.38 5.46
C LEU A 143 -1.25 -11.54 4.62
N GLU A 144 -0.70 -12.16 3.58
CA GLU A 144 -0.01 -11.46 2.49
C GLU A 144 -1.01 -10.52 1.79
N PRO A 145 -0.59 -9.30 1.39
CA PRO A 145 -1.45 -8.41 0.63
C PRO A 145 -1.93 -9.07 -0.67
N PRO A 146 -3.17 -8.78 -1.12
CA PRO A 146 -3.61 -9.24 -2.43
C PRO A 146 -2.76 -8.57 -3.54
N VAL A 147 -2.64 -9.25 -4.67
CA VAL A 147 -1.92 -8.75 -5.84
C VAL A 147 -2.78 -7.71 -6.57
N CYS A 148 -2.19 -6.63 -7.09
CA CYS A 148 -2.91 -5.61 -7.85
C CYS A 148 -3.12 -6.05 -9.31
N THR A 149 -2.06 -6.55 -9.93
CA THR A 149 -2.04 -6.91 -11.35
C THR A 149 -1.96 -8.44 -11.49
N PRO A 150 -2.99 -9.08 -12.07
CA PRO A 150 -2.93 -10.52 -12.38
C PRO A 150 -1.75 -10.81 -13.30
N ARG A 151 -0.89 -11.74 -12.89
CA ARG A 151 0.23 -12.25 -13.69
C ARG A 151 -0.27 -13.34 -14.65
N PRO A 152 0.55 -13.82 -15.60
CA PRO A 152 0.26 -15.03 -16.38
C PRO A 152 0.49 -16.34 -15.59
N TRP A 153 1.08 -16.25 -14.39
CA TRP A 153 1.37 -17.37 -13.49
C TRP A 153 1.11 -17.00 -12.02
N ASP A 154 0.80 -18.01 -11.20
CA ASP A 154 0.49 -17.80 -9.77
C ASP A 154 1.76 -17.58 -8.93
N CYS A 155 2.80 -18.37 -9.21
CA CYS A 155 4.12 -18.32 -8.60
C CYS A 155 5.20 -18.60 -9.67
N CYS A 156 6.47 -18.27 -9.41
CA CYS A 156 7.55 -18.56 -10.36
C CYS A 156 8.92 -18.78 -9.70
N ASP A 157 9.46 -20.00 -9.83
CA ASP A 157 10.78 -20.40 -9.31
C ASP A 157 11.93 -19.92 -10.19
N ALA A 158 11.77 -19.97 -11.52
CA ALA A 158 12.75 -19.58 -12.52
C ALA A 158 12.33 -18.32 -13.30
N ALA A 159 12.07 -17.23 -12.58
CA ALA A 159 11.75 -15.94 -13.20
C ALA A 159 12.97 -15.33 -13.90
N VAL A 160 12.80 -14.93 -15.17
CA VAL A 160 13.81 -14.21 -15.95
C VAL A 160 13.29 -12.81 -16.22
N CYS A 161 13.96 -11.81 -15.64
CA CYS A 161 13.51 -10.42 -15.64
C CYS A 161 14.58 -9.48 -16.18
N THR A 162 14.14 -8.36 -16.75
CA THR A 162 14.99 -7.19 -17.00
C THR A 162 15.50 -6.59 -15.68
N ARG A 163 16.47 -5.67 -15.74
CA ARG A 163 17.07 -5.03 -14.56
C ARG A 163 16.41 -3.71 -14.15
N ALA A 164 15.27 -3.37 -14.75
CA ALA A 164 14.51 -2.17 -14.38
C ALA A 164 13.88 -2.32 -13.00
N TYR A 165 13.53 -1.21 -12.34
CA TYR A 165 12.82 -1.25 -11.06
C TYR A 165 11.39 -1.77 -11.20
N ILE A 166 10.72 -1.56 -12.34
CA ILE A 166 9.53 -2.34 -12.69
C ILE A 166 9.95 -3.18 -13.89
N PRO A 167 10.32 -4.45 -13.68
CA PRO A 167 10.93 -5.25 -14.72
C PRO A 167 9.89 -5.84 -15.66
N ASP A 168 10.24 -6.01 -16.93
CA ASP A 168 9.60 -7.02 -17.78
C ASP A 168 10.15 -8.41 -17.41
N CYS A 169 9.25 -9.32 -17.05
CA CYS A 169 9.55 -10.67 -16.59
C CYS A 169 8.84 -11.73 -17.45
N ARG A 170 9.49 -12.89 -17.57
CA ARG A 170 8.87 -14.15 -18.04
C ARG A 170 9.12 -15.23 -16.99
N CYS A 171 8.22 -16.20 -16.86
CA CYS A 171 8.48 -17.37 -16.03
C CYS A 171 9.00 -18.53 -16.86
N ALA A 172 10.16 -19.08 -16.49
CA ALA A 172 10.76 -20.21 -17.19
C ALA A 172 10.39 -21.57 -16.59
N ASP A 173 9.46 -21.60 -15.63
CA ASP A 173 9.02 -22.83 -14.99
C ASP A 173 8.38 -23.77 -16.01
N GLU A 174 8.69 -25.06 -15.85
CA GLU A 174 8.09 -26.15 -16.60
C GLU A 174 7.02 -26.81 -15.73
N VAL A 175 5.75 -26.59 -16.09
CA VAL A 175 4.58 -26.99 -15.31
C VAL A 175 3.80 -28.10 -16.01
N GLU A 176 2.92 -28.79 -15.28
CA GLU A 176 2.04 -29.83 -15.86
C GLU A 176 0.97 -29.27 -16.78
N ALA A 177 0.53 -28.05 -16.48
CA ALA A 177 -0.40 -27.27 -17.29
C ALA A 177 -0.16 -25.79 -17.02
N CYS A 178 -0.21 -24.97 -18.07
CA CYS A 178 -0.15 -23.53 -17.87
C CYS A 178 -1.43 -23.04 -17.16
N PRO A 179 -1.30 -21.99 -16.33
CA PRO A 179 -2.45 -21.29 -15.76
C PRO A 179 -3.37 -20.68 -16.84
N SER A 180 -4.66 -20.47 -16.52
CA SER A 180 -5.66 -19.97 -17.48
C SER A 180 -5.46 -18.53 -17.93
N ASN A 181 -4.70 -17.77 -17.15
CA ASN A 181 -4.21 -16.42 -17.39
C ASN A 181 -2.96 -16.37 -18.26
N CYS A 182 -2.37 -17.52 -18.63
CA CYS A 182 -1.33 -17.60 -19.64
C CYS A 182 -1.95 -17.61 -21.04
N SER A 183 -1.55 -16.65 -21.87
CA SER A 183 -2.06 -16.49 -23.24
C SER A 183 -1.39 -17.45 -24.22
N GLU A 184 -0.09 -17.68 -24.05
CA GLU A 184 0.72 -18.56 -24.90
C GLU A 184 1.40 -19.66 -24.08
N CYS A 185 0.90 -20.89 -24.21
CA CYS A 185 1.39 -22.06 -23.51
C CYS A 185 2.00 -23.08 -24.49
N GLU A 186 3.30 -23.33 -24.37
CA GLU A 186 4.04 -24.22 -25.27
C GLU A 186 4.51 -25.50 -24.54
N LEU A 187 4.59 -26.62 -25.28
CA LEU A 187 5.22 -27.85 -24.80
C LEU A 187 6.74 -27.65 -24.69
N ALA A 188 7.26 -27.69 -23.46
CA ALA A 188 8.69 -27.54 -23.15
C ALA A 188 9.41 -28.90 -22.98
N GLY A 189 8.69 -29.92 -22.52
CA GLY A 189 9.19 -31.28 -22.34
C GLY A 189 8.19 -32.31 -22.82
N ALA A 190 8.65 -33.47 -23.28
CA ALA A 190 7.78 -34.47 -23.94
C ALA A 190 7.47 -35.70 -23.08
N ASP A 191 8.31 -36.06 -22.10
CA ASP A 191 8.11 -37.27 -21.28
C ASP A 191 8.68 -37.12 -19.84
N PRO A 192 7.83 -36.87 -18.82
CA PRO A 192 6.41 -36.53 -18.95
C PRO A 192 6.22 -35.19 -19.67
N PRO A 193 5.06 -34.94 -20.32
CA PRO A 193 4.81 -33.67 -20.97
C PRO A 193 4.83 -32.53 -19.94
N ARG A 194 5.61 -31.49 -20.25
CA ARG A 194 5.71 -30.27 -19.46
C ARG A 194 5.48 -29.08 -20.36
N TYR A 195 4.85 -28.05 -19.82
CA TYR A 195 4.50 -26.84 -20.54
C TYR A 195 5.17 -25.63 -19.91
N ARG A 196 5.38 -24.59 -20.70
CA ARG A 196 5.93 -23.31 -20.25
C ARG A 196 5.05 -22.19 -20.77
N CYS A 197 4.77 -21.22 -19.89
CA CYS A 197 4.12 -20.00 -20.29
C CYS A 197 5.12 -19.04 -20.95
N LEU A 198 4.78 -18.51 -22.12
CA LEU A 198 5.67 -17.60 -22.88
C LEU A 198 5.32 -16.13 -22.70
N ASP A 199 4.24 -15.81 -22.00
CA ASP A 199 3.79 -14.45 -21.77
C ASP A 199 4.88 -13.59 -21.11
N LEU A 200 5.06 -12.38 -21.65
CA LEU A 200 5.86 -11.33 -21.04
C LEU A 200 4.97 -10.49 -20.13
N PHE A 201 5.35 -10.36 -18.86
CA PHE A 201 4.65 -9.60 -17.86
C PHE A 201 5.44 -8.34 -17.47
N HIS A 202 4.84 -7.16 -17.58
CA HIS A 202 5.43 -5.93 -17.05
C HIS A 202 5.11 -5.81 -15.55
N GLY A 203 6.06 -6.18 -14.71
CA GLY A 203 5.93 -6.18 -13.27
C GLY A 203 6.72 -7.31 -12.61
N TYR A 204 6.65 -7.37 -11.29
CA TYR A 204 7.39 -8.35 -10.51
C TYR A 204 6.82 -9.77 -10.70
N PRO A 205 7.68 -10.81 -10.72
CA PRO A 205 7.26 -12.17 -11.05
C PRO A 205 6.40 -12.84 -9.97
N GLY A 206 6.22 -12.21 -8.81
CA GLY A 206 5.46 -12.74 -7.70
C GLY A 206 6.27 -13.71 -6.80
N PRO A 207 5.57 -14.48 -5.95
CA PRO A 207 6.22 -15.37 -5.00
C PRO A 207 6.88 -16.56 -5.70
N LYS A 208 7.83 -17.19 -5.00
CA LYS A 208 8.37 -18.50 -5.36
C LYS A 208 7.33 -19.59 -5.14
N CYS A 209 7.31 -20.59 -6.00
CA CYS A 209 6.46 -21.78 -5.83
C CYS A 209 7.01 -22.67 -4.72
N THR A 210 8.33 -22.85 -4.67
CA THR A 210 8.99 -23.58 -3.59
C THR A 210 9.29 -22.65 -2.40
N PRO A 211 8.78 -22.95 -1.20
CA PRO A 211 9.11 -22.19 0.01
C PRO A 211 10.62 -22.23 0.28
N PHE A 212 11.17 -21.12 0.78
CA PHE A 212 12.60 -21.00 1.07
C PHE A 212 13.14 -22.11 2.01
N LEU A 213 12.31 -22.62 2.92
CA LEU A 213 12.70 -23.68 3.86
C LEU A 213 13.09 -24.99 3.17
N ASP A 214 12.48 -25.28 2.01
CA ASP A 214 12.74 -26.52 1.27
C ASP A 214 14.01 -26.42 0.39
N SER A 215 14.49 -25.20 0.14
CA SER A 215 15.68 -24.95 -0.69
C SER A 215 17.03 -25.07 0.06
N MET A 216 17.03 -25.18 1.39
CA MET A 216 18.24 -25.35 2.22
C MET A 216 18.54 -26.81 2.61
N GLY A 217 17.75 -27.77 2.13
CA GLY A 217 17.81 -29.18 2.52
C GLY A 217 18.58 -30.13 1.60
N ASN A 218 19.50 -29.64 0.76
CA ASN A 218 20.24 -30.45 -0.21
C ASN A 218 21.76 -30.40 0.02
#